data_AF-A0A9P0BCB1-F1
#
_entry.id   AF-A0A9P0BCB1-F1
#
_cell.length_a   1.000
_cell.length_b   1.000
_cell.length_c   1.000
_cell.angle_alpha   90.00
_cell.angle_beta   90.00
_cell.angle_gamma   90.00
#
_symmetry.space_group_name_H-M   'P 1'
#
loop_
_entity.id
_entity.type
_entity.pdbx_description
1 polymer ?
#
loop_
_entity_poly.entity_id
_entity_poly.type
_entity_poly.pdbx_seq_one_letter_code
_entity_poly.pdbx_strand_id
1 'polypeptide(L)'
;MSKYEHLLEKMSCLKPALFAIFWKDILQPFYATNKIMHDPKMTLESAMHTLKSLKLFVESKRDEFDKYEEAAKGISSTNQYIQSRTRTRNVRLDPLDYMKAQDANLSHKDKIVRFYSSD
;
A
#
# COMPACT_ATOMS: atom_id res chain seq x y z
N MET A 1 15.52 -23.69 -11.36
CA MET A 1 14.24 -22.97 -11.15
C MET A 1 13.79 -22.35 -12.45
N SER A 2 12.57 -22.67 -12.87
CA SER A 2 11.93 -22.06 -14.04
C SER A 2 11.54 -20.60 -13.72
N LYS A 3 11.53 -19.71 -14.73
CA LYS A 3 11.18 -18.28 -14.56
C LYS A 3 9.83 -18.07 -13.85
N TYR A 4 8.91 -19.02 -14.02
CA TYR A 4 7.57 -19.01 -13.42
C TYR A 4 7.58 -19.27 -11.91
N GLU A 5 8.45 -20.18 -11.43
CA GLU A 5 8.55 -20.51 -10.00
C GLU A 5 9.05 -19.31 -9.18
N HIS A 6 10.06 -18.61 -9.71
CA HIS A 6 10.62 -17.42 -9.08
C HIS A 6 9.67 -16.21 -9.11
N LEU A 7 8.79 -16.12 -10.12
CA LEU A 7 7.74 -15.09 -10.12
C LEU A 7 6.67 -15.38 -9.09
N LEU A 8 6.23 -16.64 -9.01
CA LEU A 8 5.24 -17.09 -8.05
C LEU A 8 5.73 -16.83 -6.62
N GLU A 9 6.96 -17.20 -6.29
CA GLU A 9 7.57 -16.93 -4.98
C GLU A 9 7.54 -15.44 -4.60
N LYS A 10 7.85 -14.55 -5.57
CA LYS A 10 7.78 -13.10 -5.36
C LYS A 10 6.36 -12.58 -5.16
N MET A 11 5.37 -13.20 -5.80
CA MET A 11 3.96 -12.85 -5.68
C MET A 11 3.30 -13.45 -4.43
N SER A 12 3.83 -14.55 -3.90
CA SER A 12 3.35 -15.21 -2.68
C SER A 12 3.85 -14.58 -1.38
N CYS A 13 4.56 -13.46 -1.46
CA CYS A 13 5.02 -12.70 -0.30
C CYS A 13 3.87 -11.89 0.34
N LEU A 14 4.04 -11.54 1.62
CA LEU A 14 3.03 -10.81 2.40
C LEU A 14 2.54 -9.52 1.74
N LYS A 15 3.46 -8.72 1.18
CA LYS A 15 3.15 -7.41 0.62
C LYS A 15 2.20 -7.48 -0.59
N PRO A 16 2.47 -8.28 -1.64
CA PRO A 16 1.50 -8.52 -2.71
C PRO A 16 0.14 -9.04 -2.23
N ALA A 17 0.13 -9.99 -1.27
CA ALA A 17 -1.11 -10.53 -0.71
C ALA A 17 -1.93 -9.43 -0.01
N LEU A 18 -1.28 -8.60 0.81
CA LEU A 18 -1.92 -7.47 1.49
C LEU A 18 -2.51 -6.46 0.50
N PHE A 19 -1.75 -6.08 -0.54
CA PHE A 19 -2.27 -5.19 -1.57
C PHE A 19 -3.45 -5.80 -2.33
N ALA A 20 -3.41 -7.09 -2.66
CA ALA A 20 -4.50 -7.76 -3.35
C ALA A 20 -5.80 -7.73 -2.54
N ILE A 21 -5.73 -8.03 -1.23
CA ILE A 21 -6.90 -8.01 -0.34
C ILE A 21 -7.41 -6.59 -0.15
N PHE A 22 -6.52 -5.65 0.12
CA PHE A 22 -6.87 -4.24 0.30
C PHE A 22 -7.56 -3.64 -0.93
N TRP A 23 -6.99 -3.84 -2.12
CA TRP A 23 -7.57 -3.32 -3.35
C TRP A 23 -8.87 -4.02 -3.73
N LYS A 24 -9.01 -5.32 -3.45
CA LYS A 24 -10.28 -6.03 -3.64
C LYS A 24 -11.42 -5.35 -2.88
N ASP A 25 -11.18 -4.96 -1.63
CA ASP A 25 -12.18 -4.31 -0.78
C ASP A 25 -12.50 -2.88 -1.20
N ILE A 26 -11.54 -2.15 -1.76
CA ILE A 26 -11.72 -0.74 -2.18
C ILE A 26 -12.36 -0.61 -3.56
N LEU A 27 -11.99 -1.49 -4.50
CA LEU A 27 -12.43 -1.38 -5.88
C LEU A 27 -13.94 -1.53 -6.04
N GLN A 28 -14.58 -2.36 -5.21
CA GLN A 28 -16.03 -2.57 -5.29
C GLN A 28 -16.83 -1.30 -4.90
N PRO A 29 -16.62 -0.68 -3.73
CA PRO A 29 -17.25 0.60 -3.37
C PRO A 29 -16.90 1.73 -4.34
N PHE A 30 -15.67 1.76 -4.86
CA PHE A 30 -15.26 2.75 -5.85
C PHE A 30 -16.06 2.61 -7.15
N TYR A 31 -16.17 1.38 -7.67
CA TYR A 31 -16.95 1.08 -8.87
C TYR A 31 -18.44 1.41 -8.67
N ALA A 32 -19.01 1.05 -7.52
CA ALA A 32 -20.39 1.37 -7.18
C ALA A 32 -20.63 2.89 -7.14
N THR A 33 -19.74 3.64 -6.50
CA THR A 33 -19.78 5.10 -6.46
C THR A 33 -19.70 5.69 -7.86
N ASN A 34 -18.77 5.19 -8.69
CA ASN A 34 -18.63 5.66 -10.07
C ASN A 34 -19.93 5.46 -10.87
N LYS A 35 -20.55 4.28 -10.76
CA LYS A 35 -21.82 3.98 -11.43
C LYS A 35 -22.94 4.93 -10.99
N ILE A 36 -23.00 5.24 -9.69
CA ILE A 36 -23.96 6.18 -9.11
C ILE A 36 -23.73 7.60 -9.67
N MET A 37 -22.48 8.05 -9.73
CA MET A 37 -22.13 9.39 -10.24
C MET A 37 -22.42 9.57 -11.73
N HIS A 38 -22.42 8.49 -12.51
CA HIS A 38 -22.78 8.50 -13.92
C HIS A 38 -24.30 8.53 -14.18
N ASP A 39 -25.15 8.51 -13.15
CA ASP A 39 -26.59 8.64 -13.32
C ASP A 39 -26.96 10.08 -13.77
N PRO A 40 -27.63 10.28 -14.91
CA PRO A 40 -28.05 11.61 -15.36
C PRO A 40 -29.06 12.30 -14.44
N LYS A 41 -29.71 11.56 -13.52
CA LYS A 41 -30.62 12.12 -12.50
C LYS A 41 -29.89 12.48 -11.21
N MET A 42 -28.58 12.29 -11.14
CA MET A 42 -27.78 12.60 -9.96
C MET A 42 -27.84 14.09 -9.62
N THR A 43 -28.17 14.41 -8.37
CA THR A 43 -28.10 15.78 -7.86
C THR A 43 -26.71 16.06 -7.30
N LEU A 44 -26.31 17.34 -7.32
CA LEU A 44 -25.01 17.75 -6.77
C LEU A 44 -24.85 17.35 -5.30
N GLU A 45 -25.90 17.51 -4.48
CA GLU A 45 -25.86 17.15 -3.07
C GLU A 45 -25.66 15.63 -2.87
N SER A 46 -26.37 14.81 -3.64
CA SER A 46 -26.21 13.36 -3.60
C SER A 46 -24.82 12.92 -4.06
N ALA A 47 -24.24 13.58 -5.07
CA ALA A 47 -22.87 13.34 -5.50
C ALA A 47 -21.85 13.69 -4.39
N MET A 48 -22.02 14.85 -3.75
CA MET A 48 -21.17 15.26 -2.62
C MET A 48 -21.26 14.28 -1.44
N HIS A 49 -22.48 13.82 -1.11
CA HIS A 49 -22.68 12.84 -0.05
C HIS A 49 -22.02 11.51 -0.38
N THR A 50 -22.18 11.02 -1.62
CA THR A 50 -21.58 9.76 -2.09
C THR A 50 -20.06 9.81 -2.02
N LEU A 51 -19.44 10.92 -2.46
CA LEU A 51 -17.99 11.10 -2.37
C LEU A 51 -17.49 11.20 -0.92
N LYS A 52 -18.22 11.90 -0.04
CA LYS A 52 -17.88 11.96 1.40
C LYS A 52 -17.95 10.58 2.04
N SER A 53 -18.99 9.80 1.72
CA SER A 53 -19.14 8.42 2.20
C SER A 53 -17.98 7.54 1.72
N LEU A 54 -17.61 7.62 0.44
CA LEU A 54 -16.47 6.88 -0.09
C LEU A 54 -15.15 7.28 0.58
N LYS A 55 -14.94 8.57 0.85
CA LYS A 55 -13.76 9.05 1.59
C LYS A 55 -13.72 8.44 3.00
N LEU A 56 -14.81 8.53 3.75
CA LEU A 56 -14.90 7.98 5.11
C LEU A 56 -14.69 6.46 5.12
N PHE A 57 -15.21 5.75 4.11
CA PHE A 57 -14.96 4.32 3.94
C PHE A 57 -13.47 4.00 3.75
N VAL A 58 -12.77 4.72 2.86
CA VAL A 58 -11.34 4.50 2.64
C VAL A 58 -10.53 4.84 3.89
N GLU A 59 -10.90 5.91 4.59
CA GLU A 59 -10.29 6.28 5.87
C GLU A 59 -10.48 5.18 6.92
N SER A 60 -11.68 4.62 7.07
CA SER A 60 -11.93 3.53 8.01
C SER A 60 -11.15 2.26 7.68
N LYS A 61 -10.83 2.01 6.40
CA LYS A 61 -9.98 0.87 6.01
C LYS A 61 -8.54 1.01 6.48
N ARG A 62 -8.05 2.23 6.69
CA ARG A 62 -6.72 2.47 7.25
C ARG A 62 -6.64 2.02 8.72
N ASP A 63 -7.71 2.26 9.48
CA ASP A 63 -7.79 1.85 10.89
C ASP A 63 -7.91 0.32 11.03
N GLU A 64 -8.36 -0.36 9.97
CA GLU A 64 -8.48 -1.82 9.90
C GLU A 64 -7.23 -2.52 9.36
N PHE A 65 -6.09 -1.83 9.25
CA PHE A 65 -4.86 -2.37 8.66
C PHE A 65 -4.45 -3.72 9.27
N ASP A 66 -4.54 -3.87 10.58
CA ASP A 66 -4.19 -5.12 11.27
C ASP A 66 -5.03 -6.31 10.78
N LYS A 67 -6.32 -6.09 10.45
CA LYS A 67 -7.19 -7.14 9.87
C LYS A 67 -6.72 -7.56 8.48
N TYR A 68 -6.27 -6.59 7.67
CA TYR A 68 -5.72 -6.86 6.34
C TYR A 68 -4.38 -7.59 6.42
N GLU A 69 -3.54 -7.25 7.40
CA GLU A 69 -2.28 -7.95 7.63
C GLU A 69 -2.51 -9.40 8.04
N GLU A 70 -3.42 -9.67 8.98
CA GLU A 70 -3.75 -11.04 9.39
C GLU A 70 -4.36 -11.87 8.24
N ALA A 71 -5.26 -11.27 7.45
CA ALA A 71 -5.81 -11.93 6.26
C ALA A 71 -4.72 -12.22 5.21
N ALA A 72 -3.75 -11.32 5.04
CA ALA A 72 -2.64 -11.49 4.12
C ALA A 72 -1.68 -12.59 4.57
N LYS A 73 -1.40 -12.69 5.88
CA LYS A 73 -0.59 -13.79 6.45
C LYS A 73 -1.19 -15.15 6.15
N GLY A 74 -2.51 -15.28 6.20
CA GLY A 74 -3.21 -16.53 5.88
C GLY A 74 -3.09 -16.98 4.42
N ILE A 75 -2.78 -16.08 3.49
CA ILE A 75 -2.66 -16.38 2.05
C ILE A 75 -1.19 -16.39 1.60
N SER A 76 -0.33 -15.63 2.28
CA SER A 76 1.09 -15.54 1.95
C SER A 76 1.87 -16.78 2.40
N SER A 77 2.86 -17.17 1.62
CA SER A 77 3.80 -18.25 2.01
C SER A 77 4.88 -17.75 2.97
N THR A 78 4.93 -16.45 3.25
CA THR A 78 5.97 -15.84 4.09
C THR A 78 5.40 -14.64 4.86
N ASN A 79 5.51 -14.67 6.19
CA ASN A 79 5.08 -13.58 7.08
C ASN A 79 6.03 -12.37 7.10
N GLN A 80 7.11 -12.40 6.31
CA GLN A 80 8.03 -11.29 6.22
C GLN A 80 7.54 -10.29 5.18
N TYR A 81 7.40 -9.04 5.62
CA TYR A 81 7.54 -7.90 4.73
C TYR A 81 8.93 -8.00 4.10
N ILE A 82 9.00 -8.38 2.81
CA ILE A 82 10.26 -8.56 2.07
C ILE A 82 11.24 -7.45 2.48
N GLN A 83 12.42 -7.86 2.96
CA GLN A 83 13.46 -6.94 3.42
C GLN A 83 13.71 -5.87 2.36
N SER A 84 13.85 -4.64 2.84
CA SER A 84 14.12 -3.43 2.07
C SER A 84 15.01 -3.71 0.86
N ARG A 85 14.53 -3.39 -0.35
CA ARG A 85 15.42 -3.21 -1.49
C ARG A 85 16.48 -2.19 -1.07
N THR A 86 17.68 -2.66 -0.78
CA THR A 86 18.87 -1.81 -0.76
C THR A 86 19.01 -1.32 -2.20
N ARG A 87 18.54 -0.10 -2.45
CA ARG A 87 18.84 0.58 -3.71
C ARG A 87 20.35 0.69 -3.75
N THR A 88 21.01 -0.10 -4.59
CA THR A 88 22.41 0.12 -4.90
C THR A 88 22.49 1.51 -5.51
N ARG A 89 23.05 2.46 -4.74
CA ARG A 89 23.39 3.77 -5.25
C ARG A 89 24.36 3.51 -6.39
N ASN A 90 24.07 4.02 -7.59
CA ASN A 90 25.05 4.00 -8.67
C ASN A 90 26.34 4.61 -8.09
N VAL A 91 27.40 3.79 -8.04
CA VAL A 91 28.72 4.22 -7.60
C VAL A 91 29.20 5.22 -8.65
N ARG A 92 28.89 6.49 -8.42
CA ARG A 92 29.72 7.56 -8.94
C ARG A 92 30.91 7.60 -8.00
N LEU A 93 32.10 7.42 -8.55
CA LEU A 93 33.38 7.50 -7.86
C LEU A 93 33.38 8.74 -6.94
N ASP A 94 33.84 8.54 -5.71
CA ASP A 94 33.72 9.46 -4.56
C ASP A 94 34.02 10.93 -4.87
N PRO A 95 33.30 11.83 -4.20
CA PRO A 95 33.92 13.03 -3.65
C PRO A 95 33.77 13.03 -2.13
N LEU A 96 34.89 12.69 -1.47
CA LEU A 96 35.33 13.13 -0.14
C LEU A 96 34.30 13.04 1.01
N ASP A 97 34.50 12.02 1.84
CA ASP A 97 34.40 12.03 3.30
C ASP A 97 33.45 13.08 3.91
N TYR A 98 32.14 12.75 3.94
CA TYR A 98 31.17 13.49 4.73
C TYR A 98 30.34 12.53 5.57
N MET A 99 30.78 12.41 6.83
CA MET A 99 30.05 12.00 8.03
C MET A 99 29.02 10.86 7.90
N LYS A 100 29.35 9.73 8.54
CA LYS A 100 28.39 8.71 8.99
C LYS A 100 27.21 9.38 9.73
N ALA A 101 26.11 9.61 9.02
CA ALA A 101 24.81 9.75 9.66
C ALA A 101 24.45 8.38 10.23
N GLN A 102 24.31 8.29 11.56
CA GLN A 102 23.81 7.08 12.19
C GLN A 102 22.41 6.79 11.65
N ASP A 103 22.23 5.59 11.10
CA ASP A 103 20.92 5.07 10.75
C ASP A 103 20.07 5.03 12.03
N ALA A 104 19.17 6.02 12.18
CA ALA A 104 18.19 6.00 13.25
C ALA A 104 17.35 4.73 13.08
N ASN A 105 17.42 3.86 14.09
CA ASN A 105 16.75 2.57 14.16
C ASN A 105 15.24 2.80 14.41
N LEU A 106 14.56 3.33 13.39
CA LEU A 106 13.13 3.62 13.41
C LEU A 106 12.33 2.35 13.12
N SER A 107 11.24 2.19 13.86
CA SER A 107 10.28 1.11 13.64
C SER A 107 9.75 1.17 12.20
N HIS A 108 9.47 0.01 11.62
CA HIS A 108 8.94 -0.09 10.26
C HIS A 108 7.66 0.73 10.07
N LYS A 109 6.88 0.91 11.14
CA LYS A 109 5.69 1.77 11.19
C LYS A 109 6.02 3.23 10.88
N ASP A 110 7.11 3.76 11.46
CA ASP A 110 7.50 5.17 11.34
C ASP A 110 8.07 5.51 9.95
N LYS A 111 8.64 4.51 9.27
CA LYS A 111 9.17 4.67 7.90
C LYS A 111 8.06 4.88 6.88
N ILE A 112 6.90 4.25 7.06
CA ILE A 112 5.76 4.36 6.14
C ILE A 112 5.06 5.72 6.29
N VAL A 113 4.99 6.26 7.51
CA VAL A 113 4.33 7.55 7.80
C VAL A 113 5.03 8.72 7.10
N ARG A 114 6.36 8.73 7.00
CA ARG A 114 7.10 9.85 6.38
C ARG A 114 6.98 9.96 4.86
N PHE A 115 6.61 8.89 4.16
CA PHE A 115 6.45 8.96 2.69
C PHE A 115 5.19 9.73 2.24
N TYR A 116 4.25 10.00 3.17
CA TYR A 116 3.00 10.70 2.87
C TYR A 116 2.85 12.03 3.62
N SER A 117 3.87 12.46 4.36
CA SER A 117 4.02 13.82 4.87
C SER A 117 5.23 14.47 4.18
N SER A 118 5.05 14.77 2.91
CA SER A 118 5.78 15.83 2.24
C SER A 118 4.71 16.61 1.50
N ASP A 119 4.64 17.90 1.82
CA ASP A 119 3.62 18.87 1.42
C ASP A 119 3.21 18.81 -0.06
#